data_AF-A0AAU9XPX9-F1
#
_entry.id   AF-A0AAU9XPX9-F1
#
_cell.length_a   1.000
_cell.length_b   1.000
_cell.length_c   1.000
_cell.angle_alpha   90.00
_cell.angle_beta   90.00
_cell.angle_gamma   90.00
#
_symmetry.space_group_name_H-M   'P 1'
#
loop_
_entity.id
_entity.type
_entity.pdbx_description
1 polymer ?
#
loop_
_entity_poly.entity_id
_entity_poly.type
_entity_poly.pdbx_seq_one_letter_code
_entity_poly.pdbx_strand_id
1 'polypeptide(L)'
;MGTSGEGTKFQCKLVGITDVASPEGGEMCAEALRKLKAQSKKKGQHKEKVTLAITLEGIRIEDETTQKVQHMHPVKRISFVTPDPDDKKIFGYVCSQPDCSTGYTFYALKSENAKVIIDAIIELFEVSVTLRQRAGSAKEQVTRNSSNENRTELQEMRARLSNLQAQLREKDDQLREKEGINVNLQTRLNTKNQQLEEKIRQEENLYQKLRAMEEQISQSQAQLRERESEKANLLKERDRQNGNLRAMHQLKTKMQEQLDRKEQQLVESELRLREMNQQLRDLEVQIREKDRATFALQERLGITVQQVGELEEQLTRKDREKNELERSLSTAQQILRDNQAQRSPDWVIPRHQIQLTTKSLGRGAWGEVVQGRFCGCVVAVKTIHDLILSPHNRRLFEREMDIASRCRHPCLLQFIGATNDDHTPLFLTEVMETSLRALLQERFLSQTEITVIALDVARGLNYLHQKRPIPILHRDISSANVLLWRQGTQWRA
;
A
#
# COMPACT_ATOMS: atom_id res chain seq x y z
N MET A 1 85.53 36.71 -62.12
CA MET A 1 85.33 36.79 -60.65
C MET A 1 84.47 35.60 -60.26
N GLY A 2 84.80 34.88 -59.18
CA GLY A 2 84.09 33.66 -58.79
C GLY A 2 83.19 33.85 -57.58
N THR A 3 81.98 33.29 -57.63
CA THR A 3 81.11 32.95 -56.48
C THR A 3 80.38 31.63 -56.82
N SER A 4 79.80 30.96 -55.82
CA SER A 4 79.36 29.55 -55.91
C SER A 4 78.31 29.29 -57.01
N GLY A 5 78.46 28.18 -57.74
CA GLY A 5 77.52 27.72 -58.79
C GLY A 5 76.21 27.11 -58.26
N GLU A 6 75.86 27.38 -57.00
CA GLU A 6 74.68 26.81 -56.33
C GLU A 6 73.37 27.51 -56.69
N GLY A 7 73.43 28.78 -57.11
CA GLY A 7 72.25 29.60 -57.40
C GLY A 7 71.48 30.06 -56.16
N THR A 8 70.39 30.78 -56.38
CA THR A 8 69.51 31.25 -55.30
C THR A 8 68.58 30.11 -54.90
N LYS A 9 68.69 29.64 -53.65
CA LYS A 9 67.92 28.52 -53.10
C LYS A 9 66.73 29.01 -52.27
N PHE A 10 65.55 28.43 -52.49
CA PHE A 10 64.30 28.78 -51.81
C PHE A 10 63.58 27.55 -51.25
N GLN A 11 63.20 27.58 -49.97
CA GLN A 11 62.34 26.54 -49.39
C GLN A 11 60.92 26.60 -49.98
N CYS A 12 60.46 25.48 -50.50
CA CYS A 12 59.19 25.31 -51.18
C CYS A 12 58.49 24.02 -50.72
N LYS A 13 57.22 23.88 -51.10
CA LYS A 13 56.47 22.61 -50.98
C LYS A 13 55.82 22.28 -52.31
N LEU A 14 56.06 21.07 -52.83
CA LEU A 14 55.50 20.64 -54.10
C LEU A 14 53.98 20.46 -53.95
N VAL A 15 53.21 21.12 -54.80
CA VAL A 15 51.73 21.03 -54.81
C VAL A 15 51.29 19.91 -55.76
N GLY A 16 52.05 19.67 -56.82
CA GLY A 16 51.88 18.58 -57.77
C GLY A 16 52.49 18.90 -59.12
N ILE A 17 52.41 17.93 -60.03
CA ILE A 17 52.94 17.98 -61.40
C ILE A 17 51.84 17.42 -62.32
N THR A 18 51.63 18.01 -63.50
CA THR A 18 50.68 17.52 -64.51
C THR A 18 51.10 17.93 -65.91
N ASP A 19 50.80 17.10 -66.91
CA ASP A 19 50.92 17.49 -68.32
C ASP A 19 49.89 18.59 -68.67
N VAL A 20 50.26 19.46 -69.61
CA VAL A 20 49.48 20.60 -70.09
C VAL A 20 49.62 20.76 -71.61
N ALA A 21 48.59 21.28 -72.29
CA ALA A 21 48.47 21.20 -73.76
C ALA A 21 49.25 22.28 -74.55
N SER A 22 49.92 23.22 -73.87
CA SER A 22 50.57 24.40 -74.47
C SER A 22 51.83 24.78 -73.70
N PRO A 23 52.85 25.41 -74.33
CA PRO A 23 53.96 26.04 -73.62
C PRO A 23 53.52 27.18 -72.69
N GLU A 24 52.42 27.87 -73.01
CA GLU A 24 51.96 29.07 -72.30
C GLU A 24 50.43 29.14 -72.20
N GLY A 25 49.92 29.89 -71.22
CA GLY A 25 48.48 30.14 -71.05
C GLY A 25 48.04 30.21 -69.58
N GLY A 26 47.60 31.39 -69.14
CA GLY A 26 47.19 31.63 -67.75
C GLY A 26 45.99 30.78 -67.29
N GLU A 27 44.94 30.67 -68.11
CA GLU A 27 43.73 29.91 -67.77
C GLU A 27 44.01 28.40 -67.66
N MET A 28 44.76 27.84 -68.60
CA MET A 28 45.24 26.45 -68.57
C MET A 28 46.02 26.15 -67.28
N CYS A 29 46.96 27.03 -66.90
CA CYS A 29 47.73 26.89 -65.66
C CYS A 29 46.83 27.02 -64.41
N ALA A 30 45.83 27.91 -64.42
CA ALA A 30 44.87 28.05 -63.32
C ALA A 30 43.96 26.80 -63.18
N GLU A 31 43.56 26.18 -64.29
CA GLU A 31 42.80 24.93 -64.27
C GLU A 31 43.66 23.76 -63.77
N ALA A 32 44.92 23.67 -64.21
CA ALA A 32 45.91 22.70 -63.70
C ALA A 32 46.13 22.87 -62.19
N LEU A 33 46.31 24.11 -61.71
CA LEU A 33 46.43 24.42 -60.27
C LEU A 33 45.18 24.01 -59.49
N ARG A 34 43.98 24.25 -60.01
CA ARG A 34 42.71 23.81 -59.39
C ARG A 34 42.60 22.29 -59.31
N LYS A 35 42.96 21.56 -60.37
CA LYS A 35 43.03 20.10 -60.40
C LYS A 35 44.01 19.55 -59.35
N LEU A 36 45.25 20.06 -59.32
CA LEU A 36 46.28 19.65 -58.36
C LEU A 36 45.90 19.98 -56.90
N LYS A 37 45.39 21.19 -56.64
CA LYS A 37 44.84 21.58 -55.31
C LYS A 37 43.75 20.61 -54.84
N ALA A 38 42.83 20.21 -55.73
CA ALA A 38 41.74 19.29 -55.39
C ALA A 38 42.23 17.86 -55.11
N GLN A 39 43.18 17.36 -55.90
CA GLN A 39 43.82 16.05 -55.67
C GLN A 39 44.61 16.02 -54.35
N SER A 40 45.39 17.08 -54.07
CA SER A 40 46.14 17.22 -52.81
C SER A 40 45.21 17.23 -51.59
N LYS A 41 44.06 17.93 -51.65
CA LYS A 41 43.03 17.87 -50.59
C LYS A 41 42.42 16.47 -50.44
N LYS A 42 42.12 15.77 -51.53
CA LYS A 42 41.51 14.42 -51.48
C LYS A 42 42.44 13.33 -50.94
N LYS A 43 43.76 13.42 -51.15
CA LYS A 43 44.71 12.41 -50.68
C LYS A 43 45.11 12.53 -49.21
N GLY A 44 44.82 13.65 -48.54
CA GLY A 44 45.15 13.87 -47.11
C GLY A 44 46.65 13.94 -46.77
N GLN A 45 47.54 13.75 -47.75
CA GLN A 45 49.00 13.76 -47.55
C GLN A 45 49.53 15.18 -47.34
N HIS A 46 50.49 15.32 -46.42
CA HIS A 46 51.30 16.53 -46.33
C HIS A 46 52.09 16.75 -47.63
N LYS A 47 52.11 17.99 -48.11
CA LYS A 47 52.89 18.37 -49.29
C LYS A 47 54.38 18.18 -49.03
N GLU A 48 55.02 17.45 -49.94
CA GLU A 48 56.46 17.20 -50.00
C GLU A 48 57.24 18.52 -49.92
N LYS A 49 58.31 18.54 -49.12
CA LYS A 49 59.15 19.72 -48.94
C LYS A 49 60.35 19.64 -49.86
N VAL A 50 60.60 20.70 -50.62
CA VAL A 50 61.65 20.74 -51.63
C VAL A 50 62.38 22.08 -51.60
N THR A 51 63.68 22.04 -51.84
CA THR A 51 64.50 23.22 -52.14
C THR A 51 64.43 23.50 -53.64
N LEU A 52 64.04 24.71 -54.00
CA LEU A 52 64.08 25.19 -55.38
C LEU A 52 65.35 26.02 -55.58
N ALA A 53 66.27 25.56 -56.42
CA ALA A 53 67.49 26.29 -56.77
C ALA A 53 67.37 26.90 -58.16
N ILE A 54 67.64 28.21 -58.28
CA ILE A 54 67.61 28.96 -59.55
C ILE A 54 69.03 29.35 -59.94
N THR A 55 69.51 28.87 -61.09
CA THR A 55 70.82 29.19 -61.66
C THR A 55 70.69 29.74 -63.08
N LEU A 56 71.76 30.31 -63.63
CA LEU A 56 71.83 30.70 -65.06
C LEU A 56 71.68 29.51 -66.03
N GLU A 57 71.80 28.27 -65.55
CA GLU A 57 71.60 27.06 -66.36
C GLU A 57 70.14 26.61 -66.37
N GLY A 58 69.37 26.91 -65.31
CA GLY A 58 67.98 26.46 -65.17
C GLY A 58 67.45 26.44 -63.73
N ILE A 59 66.33 25.74 -63.55
CA ILE A 59 65.74 25.45 -62.24
C ILE A 59 66.09 24.01 -61.83
N ARG A 60 66.49 23.81 -60.58
CA ARG A 60 66.53 22.49 -59.93
C ARG A 60 65.50 22.41 -58.81
N ILE A 61 64.85 21.25 -58.69
CA ILE A 61 64.05 20.88 -57.52
C ILE A 61 64.82 19.77 -56.80
N GLU A 62 65.17 20.01 -55.55
CA GLU A 62 65.98 19.15 -54.68
C GLU A 62 65.14 18.77 -53.44
N ASP A 63 65.17 17.52 -53.00
CA ASP A 63 64.46 17.09 -51.78
C ASP A 63 65.06 17.78 -50.53
N GLU A 64 64.23 18.37 -49.65
CA GLU A 64 64.73 19.16 -48.50
C GLU A 64 65.55 18.28 -47.51
N THR A 65 65.23 17.00 -47.39
CA THR A 65 65.79 16.10 -46.36
C THR A 65 67.07 15.39 -46.84
N THR A 66 67.11 15.02 -48.11
CA THR A 66 68.18 14.19 -48.71
C THR A 66 69.09 14.97 -49.66
N GLN A 67 68.80 16.25 -49.94
CA GLN A 67 69.54 17.10 -50.89
C GLN A 67 69.62 16.51 -52.31
N LYS A 68 68.80 15.52 -52.64
CA LYS A 68 68.82 14.84 -53.94
C LYS A 68 68.04 15.64 -54.98
N VAL A 69 68.66 15.96 -56.10
CA VAL A 69 67.97 16.54 -57.26
C VAL A 69 66.89 15.58 -57.75
N GLN A 70 65.63 16.01 -57.68
CA GLN A 70 64.45 15.31 -58.18
C GLN A 70 64.18 15.69 -59.64
N HIS A 71 64.30 16.99 -59.95
CA HIS A 71 64.06 17.53 -61.29
C HIS A 71 65.12 18.59 -61.65
N MET A 72 65.52 18.62 -62.93
CA MET A 72 66.48 19.58 -63.46
C MET A 72 65.95 20.11 -64.81
N HIS A 73 65.68 21.40 -64.88
CA HIS A 73 64.98 22.05 -65.99
C HIS A 73 65.84 23.18 -66.56
N PRO A 74 66.59 22.92 -67.65
CA PRO A 74 67.42 23.95 -68.29
C PRO A 74 66.57 25.13 -68.78
N VAL A 75 67.07 26.39 -68.68
CA VAL A 75 66.26 27.61 -69.00
C VAL A 75 65.56 27.49 -70.35
N LYS A 76 66.25 26.94 -71.36
CA LYS A 76 65.76 26.73 -72.74
C LYS A 76 64.54 25.79 -72.87
N ARG A 77 64.12 25.10 -71.81
CA ARG A 77 62.93 24.22 -71.77
C ARG A 77 61.80 24.78 -70.91
N ILE A 78 62.11 25.64 -69.94
CA ILE A 78 61.08 26.43 -69.24
C ILE A 78 60.43 27.33 -70.31
N SER A 79 59.12 27.56 -70.22
CA SER A 79 58.36 28.30 -71.25
C SER A 79 57.42 29.37 -70.69
N PHE A 80 56.84 29.14 -69.52
CA PHE A 80 55.91 30.07 -68.88
C PHE A 80 56.01 29.96 -67.35
N VAL A 81 55.77 31.05 -66.62
CA VAL A 81 55.69 31.07 -65.15
C VAL A 81 54.52 31.96 -64.73
N THR A 82 53.76 31.55 -63.71
CA THR A 82 52.55 32.27 -63.31
C THR A 82 52.23 32.12 -61.81
N PRO A 83 51.77 33.17 -61.11
CA PRO A 83 51.19 33.05 -59.79
C PRO A 83 49.83 32.34 -59.84
N ASP A 84 49.45 31.73 -58.73
CA ASP A 84 48.08 31.23 -58.56
C ASP A 84 47.09 32.40 -58.28
N PRO A 85 45.94 32.47 -58.98
CA PRO A 85 44.98 33.56 -58.77
C PRO A 85 44.34 33.62 -57.38
N ASP A 86 44.21 32.48 -56.68
CA ASP A 86 43.46 32.35 -55.43
C ASP A 86 44.38 32.37 -54.17
N ASP A 87 45.66 32.00 -54.31
CA ASP A 87 46.63 31.85 -53.22
C ASP A 87 48.00 32.40 -53.62
N LYS A 88 48.29 33.65 -53.25
CA LYS A 88 49.54 34.39 -53.60
C LYS A 88 50.85 33.73 -53.14
N LYS A 89 50.79 32.64 -52.36
CA LYS A 89 51.95 31.83 -51.95
C LYS A 89 52.16 30.61 -52.85
N ILE A 90 51.26 30.35 -53.81
CA ILE A 90 51.36 29.30 -54.81
C ILE A 90 51.69 29.93 -56.16
N PHE A 91 52.54 29.24 -56.91
CA PHE A 91 52.90 29.57 -58.29
C PHE A 91 53.16 28.27 -59.05
N GLY A 92 53.32 28.36 -60.37
CA GLY A 92 53.84 27.25 -61.15
C GLY A 92 54.47 27.69 -62.45
N TYR A 93 55.20 26.78 -63.07
CA TYR A 93 55.87 27.00 -64.35
C TYR A 93 55.68 25.82 -65.30
N VAL A 94 55.66 26.11 -66.60
CA VAL A 94 55.60 25.11 -67.68
C VAL A 94 57.03 24.81 -68.15
N CYS A 95 57.33 23.53 -68.30
CA CYS A 95 58.60 23.02 -68.80
C CYS A 95 58.34 22.01 -69.93
N SER A 96 58.97 22.21 -71.10
CA SER A 96 58.87 21.27 -72.22
C SER A 96 59.70 20.03 -71.96
N GLN A 97 59.07 18.86 -72.10
CA GLN A 97 59.68 17.55 -71.91
C GLN A 97 59.31 16.65 -73.10
N PRO A 98 60.28 16.03 -73.80
CA PRO A 98 59.98 15.13 -74.93
C PRO A 98 59.20 13.88 -74.54
N ASP A 99 59.28 13.50 -73.26
CA ASP A 99 58.90 12.20 -72.73
C ASP A 99 57.47 12.20 -72.13
N CYS A 100 56.73 13.30 -72.27
CA CYS A 100 55.38 13.48 -71.73
C CYS A 100 54.31 13.63 -72.83
N SER A 101 53.04 13.40 -72.48
CA SER A 101 51.95 13.14 -73.44
C SER A 101 51.59 14.31 -74.35
N THR A 102 51.93 15.53 -73.94
CA THR A 102 51.63 16.79 -74.64
C THR A 102 52.88 17.58 -75.04
N GLY A 103 54.08 17.10 -74.70
CA GLY A 103 55.35 17.83 -74.86
C GLY A 103 55.61 18.93 -73.81
N TYR A 104 54.66 19.20 -72.90
CA TYR A 104 54.76 20.22 -71.85
C TYR A 104 54.18 19.75 -70.51
N THR A 105 54.96 19.93 -69.44
CA THR A 105 54.59 19.54 -68.07
C THR A 105 54.66 20.76 -67.15
N PHE A 106 53.60 20.94 -66.36
CA PHE A 106 53.43 22.06 -65.42
C PHE A 106 53.76 21.63 -63.98
N TYR A 107 54.62 22.42 -63.33
CA TYR A 107 55.13 22.20 -61.98
C TYR A 107 54.55 23.24 -61.03
N ALA A 108 53.77 22.83 -60.03
CA ALA A 108 53.13 23.71 -59.05
C ALA A 108 53.82 23.64 -57.68
N LEU A 109 54.22 24.79 -57.13
CA LEU A 109 54.92 24.90 -55.84
C LEU A 109 54.25 25.94 -54.92
N LYS A 110 54.40 25.76 -53.60
CA LYS A 110 54.03 26.75 -52.57
C LYS A 110 55.27 27.22 -51.81
N SER A 111 55.46 28.53 -51.69
CA SER A 111 56.49 29.14 -50.83
C SER A 111 55.98 30.46 -50.25
N GLU A 112 56.50 30.85 -49.09
CA GLU A 112 56.27 32.19 -48.53
C GLU A 112 56.87 33.28 -49.43
N ASN A 113 57.97 32.96 -50.12
CA ASN A 113 58.68 33.88 -51.02
C ASN A 113 58.20 33.80 -52.49
N ALA A 114 57.01 33.24 -52.75
CA ALA A 114 56.53 32.93 -54.11
C ALA A 114 56.66 34.08 -55.12
N LYS A 115 56.40 35.34 -54.73
CA LYS A 115 56.58 36.48 -55.62
C LYS A 115 58.04 36.66 -56.06
N VAL A 116 58.97 36.67 -55.10
CA VAL A 116 60.43 36.82 -55.37
C VAL A 116 60.93 35.67 -56.26
N ILE A 117 60.36 34.48 -56.10
CA ILE A 117 60.68 33.32 -56.94
C ILE A 117 60.16 33.51 -58.38
N ILE A 118 58.93 33.99 -58.58
CA ILE A 118 58.41 34.30 -59.92
C ILE A 118 59.27 35.38 -60.58
N ASP A 119 59.50 36.49 -59.87
CA ASP A 119 60.27 37.64 -60.36
C ASP A 119 61.68 37.17 -60.83
N ALA A 120 62.38 36.34 -60.05
CA ALA A 120 63.68 35.76 -60.40
C ALA A 120 63.66 34.75 -61.57
N ILE A 121 62.55 34.03 -61.79
CA ILE A 121 62.38 33.15 -62.97
C ILE A 121 62.18 33.99 -64.24
N ILE A 122 61.50 35.14 -64.14
CA ILE A 122 61.30 36.06 -65.26
C ILE A 122 62.63 36.72 -65.68
N GLU A 123 63.43 37.22 -64.73
CA GLU A 123 64.77 37.76 -65.03
C GLU A 123 65.67 36.73 -65.75
N LEU A 124 65.61 35.46 -65.31
CA LEU A 124 66.35 34.35 -65.93
C LEU A 124 65.95 34.11 -67.40
N PHE A 125 64.69 34.33 -67.76
CA PHE A 125 64.23 34.24 -69.15
C PHE A 125 64.84 35.33 -70.03
N GLU A 126 64.79 36.59 -69.60
CA GLU A 126 65.23 37.74 -70.40
C GLU A 126 66.74 37.67 -70.73
N VAL A 127 67.56 37.26 -69.75
CA VAL A 127 68.99 36.98 -69.95
C VAL A 127 69.20 35.86 -70.98
N SER A 128 68.39 34.81 -70.95
CA SER A 128 68.51 33.66 -71.87
C SER A 128 68.12 33.97 -73.32
N VAL A 129 67.31 35.00 -73.57
CA VAL A 129 66.95 35.47 -74.92
C VAL A 129 68.07 36.36 -75.46
N THR A 130 68.55 37.29 -74.63
CA THR A 130 69.64 38.24 -74.97
C THR A 130 70.92 37.51 -75.41
N LEU A 131 71.25 36.37 -74.80
CA LEU A 131 72.43 35.56 -75.15
C LEU A 131 72.31 34.80 -76.48
N ARG A 132 71.13 34.68 -77.10
CA ARG A 132 70.92 33.89 -78.32
C ARG A 132 71.12 34.64 -79.64
N GLN A 133 71.14 35.97 -79.65
CA GLN A 133 71.17 36.78 -80.88
C GLN A 133 72.57 37.00 -81.50
N ARG A 134 73.53 36.07 -81.35
CA ARG A 134 74.96 36.32 -81.70
C ARG A 134 75.70 35.24 -82.56
N ALA A 135 75.02 34.40 -83.36
CA ALA A 135 75.72 33.43 -84.26
C ALA A 135 74.94 32.89 -85.50
N GLY A 136 75.56 32.83 -86.71
CA GLY A 136 75.23 31.88 -87.83
C GLY A 136 75.28 32.37 -89.31
N SER A 137 76.01 31.68 -90.24
CA SER A 137 76.03 31.81 -91.76
C SER A 137 77.17 30.94 -92.42
N ALA A 138 77.41 30.80 -93.77
CA ALA A 138 76.61 30.56 -95.00
C ALA A 138 77.50 30.34 -96.30
N LYS A 139 76.95 29.81 -97.43
CA LYS A 139 77.44 29.80 -98.88
C LYS A 139 78.70 28.92 -99.27
N GLU A 140 79.10 28.56 -100.53
CA GLU A 140 78.51 28.33 -101.92
C GLU A 140 79.51 27.56 -102.88
N GLN A 141 79.17 27.22 -104.16
CA GLN A 141 79.98 26.37 -105.11
C GLN A 141 79.74 26.60 -106.65
N VAL A 142 80.69 26.30 -107.59
CA VAL A 142 80.68 26.55 -109.09
C VAL A 142 81.45 25.48 -109.98
N THR A 143 81.49 25.55 -111.35
CA THR A 143 81.95 24.54 -112.41
C THR A 143 83.04 25.06 -113.45
N ARG A 144 83.49 24.53 -114.65
CA ARG A 144 83.01 23.59 -115.75
C ARG A 144 84.10 23.30 -116.91
N ASN A 145 83.83 22.39 -117.90
CA ASN A 145 84.35 22.25 -119.34
C ASN A 145 85.84 21.82 -119.67
N SER A 146 86.40 21.54 -120.91
CA SER A 146 86.07 20.87 -122.26
C SER A 146 87.13 21.28 -123.39
N SER A 147 87.55 20.73 -124.58
CA SER A 147 87.50 19.52 -125.54
C SER A 147 88.63 19.74 -126.67
N ASN A 148 88.87 19.13 -127.88
CA ASN A 148 88.68 17.86 -128.69
C ASN A 148 89.28 17.97 -130.17
N GLU A 149 90.01 16.99 -130.79
CA GLU A 149 90.22 16.85 -132.31
C GLU A 149 90.78 15.48 -132.86
N ASN A 150 90.59 15.11 -134.16
CA ASN A 150 90.78 13.73 -134.76
C ASN A 150 90.61 13.62 -136.32
N ARG A 151 91.34 12.75 -137.08
CA ARG A 151 90.84 12.18 -138.39
C ARG A 151 91.53 10.92 -139.04
N THR A 152 91.50 9.71 -138.46
CA THR A 152 91.82 8.45 -139.22
C THR A 152 90.78 7.31 -139.07
N GLU A 153 89.90 7.37 -138.07
CA GLU A 153 89.05 6.25 -137.62
C GLU A 153 87.87 5.86 -138.53
N LEU A 154 87.68 6.54 -139.67
CA LEU A 154 86.42 6.55 -140.42
C LEU A 154 86.02 5.18 -141.00
N GLN A 155 86.97 4.26 -141.15
CA GLN A 155 86.75 2.94 -141.75
C GLN A 155 86.40 1.86 -140.71
N GLU A 156 86.95 1.93 -139.49
CA GLU A 156 86.55 1.06 -138.37
C GLU A 156 85.14 1.38 -137.85
N MET A 157 84.78 2.68 -137.86
CA MET A 157 83.53 3.18 -137.30
C MET A 157 82.27 2.52 -137.91
N ARG A 158 82.34 2.09 -139.18
CA ARG A 158 81.24 1.36 -139.85
C ARG A 158 81.01 -0.04 -139.27
N ALA A 159 82.07 -0.74 -138.85
CA ALA A 159 81.94 -2.05 -138.19
C ALA A 159 81.38 -1.91 -136.77
N ARG A 160 81.84 -0.91 -136.01
CA ARG A 160 81.28 -0.58 -134.68
C ARG A 160 79.78 -0.28 -134.72
N LEU A 161 79.31 0.47 -135.72
CA LEU A 161 77.89 0.81 -135.88
C LEU A 161 76.98 -0.41 -136.03
N SER A 162 77.38 -1.43 -136.80
CA SER A 162 76.59 -2.65 -136.98
C SER A 162 76.44 -3.45 -135.68
N ASN A 163 77.52 -3.55 -134.89
CA ASN A 163 77.50 -4.24 -133.59
C ASN A 163 76.64 -3.50 -132.55
N LEU A 164 76.74 -2.16 -132.50
CA LEU A 164 75.88 -1.32 -131.65
C LEU A 164 74.39 -1.44 -131.99
N GLN A 165 74.03 -1.58 -133.28
CA GLN A 165 72.64 -1.80 -133.70
C GLN A 165 72.08 -3.18 -133.28
N ALA A 166 72.94 -4.20 -133.12
CA ALA A 166 72.53 -5.48 -132.56
C ALA A 166 72.30 -5.37 -131.04
N GLN A 167 73.23 -4.74 -130.31
CA GLN A 167 73.12 -4.52 -128.87
C GLN A 167 71.91 -3.66 -128.48
N LEU A 168 71.55 -2.66 -129.30
CA LEU A 168 70.34 -1.86 -129.08
C LEU A 168 69.06 -2.71 -129.12
N ARG A 169 68.91 -3.62 -130.09
CA ARG A 169 67.74 -4.52 -130.17
C ARG A 169 67.65 -5.44 -128.96
N GLU A 170 68.78 -6.02 -128.54
CA GLU A 170 68.85 -6.85 -127.33
C GLU A 170 68.44 -6.06 -126.07
N LYS A 171 68.79 -4.77 -125.99
CA LYS A 171 68.40 -3.90 -124.87
C LYS A 171 66.93 -3.48 -124.93
N ASP A 172 66.38 -3.21 -126.11
CA ASP A 172 64.96 -2.91 -126.29
C ASP A 172 64.09 -4.10 -125.88
N ASP A 173 64.48 -5.32 -126.25
CA ASP A 173 63.70 -6.53 -125.92
C ASP A 173 63.84 -6.90 -124.43
N GLN A 174 65.01 -6.69 -123.81
CA GLN A 174 65.18 -6.71 -122.34
C GLN A 174 64.36 -5.64 -121.62
N LEU A 175 64.02 -4.53 -122.28
CA LEU A 175 63.15 -3.49 -121.73
C LEU A 175 61.69 -3.95 -121.76
N ARG A 176 61.21 -4.48 -122.90
CA ARG A 176 59.84 -5.05 -123.04
C ARG A 176 59.57 -6.14 -122.02
N GLU A 177 60.53 -7.02 -121.76
CA GLU A 177 60.39 -8.08 -120.75
C GLU A 177 60.21 -7.49 -119.35
N LYS A 178 61.01 -6.48 -118.99
CA LYS A 178 60.91 -5.77 -117.70
C LYS A 178 59.62 -4.96 -117.56
N GLU A 179 59.13 -4.36 -118.64
CA GLU A 179 57.82 -3.69 -118.67
C GLU A 179 56.68 -4.70 -118.43
N GLY A 180 56.71 -5.87 -119.07
CA GLY A 180 55.76 -6.95 -118.83
C GLY A 180 55.78 -7.47 -117.39
N ILE A 181 56.98 -7.64 -116.81
CA ILE A 181 57.15 -7.99 -115.38
C ILE A 181 56.58 -6.88 -114.48
N ASN A 182 56.84 -5.61 -114.81
CA ASN A 182 56.35 -4.46 -114.04
C ASN A 182 54.81 -4.40 -114.05
N VAL A 183 54.15 -4.53 -115.21
CA VAL A 183 52.68 -4.57 -115.33
C VAL A 183 52.08 -5.73 -114.52
N ASN A 184 52.72 -6.90 -114.51
CA ASN A 184 52.29 -8.05 -113.71
C ASN A 184 52.43 -7.77 -112.19
N LEU A 185 53.57 -7.23 -111.76
CA LEU A 185 53.78 -6.80 -110.37
C LEU A 185 52.79 -5.72 -109.93
N GLN A 186 52.50 -4.72 -110.78
CA GLN A 186 51.54 -3.66 -110.51
C GLN A 186 50.10 -4.22 -110.39
N THR A 187 49.72 -5.17 -111.24
CA THR A 187 48.43 -5.87 -111.17
C THR A 187 48.30 -6.67 -109.86
N ARG A 188 49.37 -7.38 -109.48
CA ARG A 188 49.44 -8.15 -108.23
C ARG A 188 49.44 -7.25 -106.99
N LEU A 189 50.07 -6.08 -107.06
CA LEU A 189 50.05 -5.05 -106.01
C LEU A 189 48.63 -4.47 -105.84
N ASN A 190 47.98 -4.07 -106.93
CA ASN A 190 46.59 -3.57 -106.90
C ASN A 190 45.63 -4.61 -106.30
N THR A 191 45.76 -5.88 -106.70
CA THR A 191 44.98 -7.00 -106.13
C THR A 191 45.24 -7.17 -104.62
N LYS A 192 46.47 -6.94 -104.16
CA LYS A 192 46.82 -7.02 -102.73
C LYS A 192 46.32 -5.82 -101.93
N ASN A 193 46.28 -4.63 -102.53
CA ASN A 193 45.71 -3.44 -101.90
C ASN A 193 44.20 -3.59 -101.71
N GLN A 194 43.47 -4.07 -102.72
CA GLN A 194 42.03 -4.38 -102.61
C GLN A 194 41.74 -5.42 -101.50
N GLN A 195 42.57 -6.47 -101.40
CA GLN A 195 42.46 -7.46 -100.31
C GLN A 195 42.81 -6.90 -98.93
N LEU A 196 43.55 -5.79 -98.84
CA LEU A 196 43.87 -5.10 -97.60
C LEU A 196 42.75 -4.14 -97.20
N GLU A 197 42.23 -3.35 -98.15
CA GLU A 197 41.08 -2.46 -97.98
C GLU A 197 39.83 -3.24 -97.51
N GLU A 198 39.54 -4.39 -98.11
CA GLU A 198 38.42 -5.24 -97.68
C GLU A 198 38.62 -5.79 -96.26
N LYS A 199 39.85 -6.12 -95.86
CA LYS A 199 40.17 -6.54 -94.49
C LYS A 199 40.03 -5.41 -93.48
N ILE A 200 40.54 -4.21 -93.79
CA ILE A 200 40.38 -3.02 -92.94
C ILE A 200 38.88 -2.76 -92.70
N ARG A 201 38.08 -2.79 -93.77
CA ARG A 201 36.62 -2.64 -93.68
C ARG A 201 35.95 -3.75 -92.86
N GLN A 202 36.44 -4.99 -92.89
CA GLN A 202 35.94 -6.06 -92.02
C GLN A 202 36.32 -5.82 -90.55
N GLU A 203 37.54 -5.37 -90.28
CA GLU A 203 38.04 -5.03 -88.93
C GLU A 203 37.29 -3.83 -88.32
N GLU A 204 37.03 -2.77 -89.09
CA GLU A 204 36.18 -1.64 -88.69
C GLU A 204 34.76 -2.10 -88.30
N ASN A 205 34.16 -3.01 -89.08
CA ASN A 205 32.85 -3.58 -88.76
C ASN A 205 32.86 -4.44 -87.48
N LEU A 206 33.98 -5.12 -87.17
CA LEU A 206 34.16 -5.84 -85.91
C LEU A 206 34.33 -4.87 -84.74
N TYR A 207 35.10 -3.79 -84.89
CA TYR A 207 35.26 -2.75 -83.87
C TYR A 207 33.95 -2.01 -83.56
N GLN A 208 33.10 -1.75 -84.56
CA GLN A 208 31.77 -1.18 -84.32
C GLN A 208 30.85 -2.14 -83.54
N LYS A 209 30.86 -3.44 -83.89
CA LYS A 209 30.12 -4.47 -83.14
C LYS A 209 30.63 -4.63 -81.70
N LEU A 210 31.95 -4.54 -81.49
CA LEU A 210 32.55 -4.61 -80.17
C LEU A 210 32.06 -3.45 -79.29
N ARG A 211 32.16 -2.20 -79.78
CA ARG A 211 31.67 -1.02 -79.04
C ARG A 211 30.17 -1.09 -78.71
N ALA A 212 29.34 -1.53 -79.65
CA ALA A 212 27.90 -1.70 -79.39
C ALA A 212 27.62 -2.74 -78.28
N MET A 213 28.43 -3.80 -78.21
CA MET A 213 28.34 -4.81 -77.15
C MET A 213 28.87 -4.29 -75.80
N GLU A 214 29.95 -3.50 -75.80
CA GLU A 214 30.49 -2.83 -74.61
C GLU A 214 29.48 -1.82 -74.02
N GLU A 215 28.79 -1.06 -74.87
CA GLU A 215 27.70 -0.16 -74.47
C GLU A 215 26.51 -0.94 -73.86
N GLN A 216 26.08 -2.05 -74.47
CA GLN A 216 25.03 -2.91 -73.91
C GLN A 216 25.43 -3.53 -72.55
N ILE A 217 26.68 -3.95 -72.40
CA ILE A 217 27.21 -4.45 -71.12
C ILE A 217 27.23 -3.33 -70.07
N SER A 218 27.68 -2.13 -70.44
CA SER A 218 27.69 -0.96 -69.55
C SER A 218 26.28 -0.58 -69.07
N GLN A 219 25.30 -0.51 -69.97
CA GLN A 219 23.89 -0.27 -69.64
C GLN A 219 23.32 -1.37 -68.74
N SER A 220 23.62 -2.65 -69.02
CA SER A 220 23.17 -3.79 -68.22
C SER A 220 23.76 -3.76 -66.80
N GLN A 221 25.04 -3.39 -66.65
CA GLN A 221 25.68 -3.22 -65.35
C GLN A 221 25.11 -2.03 -64.57
N ALA A 222 24.73 -0.94 -65.23
CA ALA A 222 24.07 0.19 -64.59
C ALA A 222 22.69 -0.22 -64.01
N GLN A 223 21.86 -0.89 -64.81
CA GLN A 223 20.56 -1.42 -64.37
C GLN A 223 20.68 -2.46 -63.24
N LEU A 224 21.74 -3.28 -63.25
CA LEU A 224 22.00 -4.23 -62.17
C LEU A 224 22.28 -3.51 -60.85
N ARG A 225 23.18 -2.52 -60.85
CA ARG A 225 23.53 -1.72 -59.66
C ARG A 225 22.33 -0.94 -59.11
N GLU A 226 21.48 -0.43 -59.99
CA GLU A 226 20.23 0.24 -59.61
C GLU A 226 19.29 -0.72 -58.89
N ARG A 227 19.02 -1.90 -59.46
CA ARG A 227 18.20 -2.96 -58.83
C ARG A 227 18.80 -3.51 -57.54
N GLU A 228 20.12 -3.59 -57.42
CA GLU A 228 20.80 -3.96 -56.17
C GLU A 228 20.59 -2.89 -55.08
N SER A 229 20.63 -1.60 -55.45
CA SER A 229 20.31 -0.48 -54.54
C SER A 229 18.85 -0.50 -54.11
N GLU A 230 17.90 -0.68 -55.03
CA GLU A 230 16.47 -0.85 -54.73
C GLU A 230 16.24 -2.02 -53.77
N LYS A 231 16.79 -3.19 -54.08
CA LYS A 231 16.70 -4.40 -53.25
C LYS A 231 17.28 -4.18 -51.85
N ALA A 232 18.41 -3.48 -51.73
CA ALA A 232 19.01 -3.14 -50.44
C ALA A 232 18.12 -2.18 -49.62
N ASN A 233 17.42 -1.26 -50.27
CA ASN A 233 16.51 -0.33 -49.59
C ASN A 233 15.19 -1.02 -49.19
N LEU A 234 14.63 -1.88 -50.04
CA LEU A 234 13.48 -2.72 -49.71
C LEU A 234 13.77 -3.68 -48.55
N LEU A 235 14.98 -4.26 -48.48
CA LEU A 235 15.39 -5.08 -47.33
C LEU A 235 15.44 -4.28 -46.02
N LYS A 236 16.04 -3.07 -46.02
CA LYS A 236 16.05 -2.18 -44.84
C LYS A 236 14.63 -1.84 -44.38
N GLU A 237 13.74 -1.51 -45.30
CA GLU A 237 12.35 -1.16 -44.97
C GLU A 237 11.56 -2.37 -44.46
N ARG A 238 11.70 -3.54 -45.08
CA ARG A 238 11.14 -4.81 -44.57
C ARG A 238 11.63 -5.09 -43.15
N ASP A 239 12.90 -4.89 -42.86
CA ASP A 239 13.48 -5.19 -41.55
C ASP A 239 13.09 -4.15 -40.49
N ARG A 240 12.87 -2.88 -40.89
CA ARG A 240 12.22 -1.86 -40.06
C ARG A 240 10.76 -2.24 -39.73
N GLN A 241 9.99 -2.69 -40.72
CA GLN A 241 8.61 -3.16 -40.53
C GLN A 241 8.54 -4.40 -39.63
N ASN A 242 9.44 -5.37 -39.81
CA ASN A 242 9.59 -6.52 -38.92
C ASN A 242 9.95 -6.12 -37.49
N GLY A 243 10.80 -5.10 -37.31
CA GLY A 243 11.11 -4.51 -36.00
C GLY A 243 9.87 -3.90 -35.33
N ASN A 244 9.13 -3.07 -36.07
CA ASN A 244 7.88 -2.47 -35.60
C ASN A 244 6.83 -3.53 -35.23
N LEU A 245 6.68 -4.57 -36.05
CA LEU A 245 5.73 -5.67 -35.82
C LEU A 245 6.10 -6.47 -34.55
N ARG A 246 7.40 -6.75 -34.32
CA ARG A 246 7.88 -7.38 -33.07
C ARG A 246 7.59 -6.51 -31.85
N ALA A 247 7.84 -5.20 -31.92
CA ALA A 247 7.53 -4.27 -30.85
C ALA A 247 6.01 -4.20 -30.56
N MET A 248 5.19 -4.20 -31.61
CA MET A 248 3.72 -4.24 -31.49
C MET A 248 3.23 -5.55 -30.85
N HIS A 249 3.81 -6.70 -31.20
CA HIS A 249 3.51 -7.98 -30.53
C HIS A 249 3.91 -7.97 -29.05
N GLN A 250 5.09 -7.44 -28.70
CA GLN A 250 5.52 -7.30 -27.30
C GLN A 250 4.63 -6.33 -26.50
N LEU A 251 4.12 -5.27 -27.13
CA LEU A 251 3.14 -4.38 -26.51
C LEU A 251 1.79 -5.10 -26.32
N LYS A 252 1.33 -5.86 -27.32
CA LYS A 252 0.10 -6.66 -27.23
C LYS A 252 0.16 -7.69 -26.09
N THR A 253 1.24 -8.45 -25.94
CA THR A 253 1.35 -9.43 -24.83
C THR A 253 1.41 -8.73 -23.48
N LYS A 254 2.14 -7.61 -23.34
CA LYS A 254 2.14 -6.82 -22.10
C LYS A 254 0.77 -6.26 -21.73
N MET A 255 -0.02 -5.82 -22.72
CA MET A 255 -1.40 -5.37 -22.48
C MET A 255 -2.32 -6.53 -22.11
N GLN A 256 -2.17 -7.71 -22.74
CA GLN A 256 -2.91 -8.92 -22.37
C GLN A 256 -2.60 -9.34 -20.93
N GLU A 257 -1.32 -9.45 -20.56
CA GLU A 257 -0.91 -9.75 -19.18
C GLU A 257 -1.45 -8.75 -18.15
N GLN A 258 -1.63 -7.48 -18.52
CA GLN A 258 -2.25 -6.48 -17.65
C GLN A 258 -3.77 -6.66 -17.55
N LEU A 259 -4.42 -7.06 -18.63
CA LEU A 259 -5.86 -7.34 -18.70
C LEU A 259 -6.19 -8.60 -17.89
N ASP A 260 -5.46 -9.70 -18.10
CA ASP A 260 -5.62 -10.97 -17.36
C ASP A 260 -5.47 -10.75 -15.84
N ARG A 261 -4.48 -9.96 -15.41
CA ARG A 261 -4.29 -9.56 -14.00
C ARG A 261 -5.43 -8.69 -13.47
N LYS A 262 -6.07 -7.88 -14.32
CA LYS A 262 -7.22 -7.05 -13.94
C LYS A 262 -8.50 -7.86 -13.83
N GLU A 263 -8.70 -8.84 -14.70
CA GLU A 263 -9.80 -9.81 -14.59
C GLU A 263 -9.66 -10.66 -13.31
N GLN A 264 -8.46 -11.14 -12.99
CA GLN A 264 -8.20 -11.84 -11.72
C GLN A 264 -8.52 -10.96 -10.49
N GLN A 265 -8.07 -9.70 -10.47
CA GLN A 265 -8.40 -8.74 -9.41
C GLN A 265 -9.90 -8.46 -9.30
N LEU A 266 -10.61 -8.42 -10.42
CA LEU A 266 -12.07 -8.25 -10.44
C LEU A 266 -12.77 -9.46 -9.81
N VAL A 267 -12.40 -10.68 -10.22
CA VAL A 267 -12.97 -11.94 -9.68
C VAL A 267 -12.75 -12.07 -8.17
N GLU A 268 -11.55 -11.76 -7.66
CA GLU A 268 -11.33 -11.72 -6.20
C GLU A 268 -12.17 -10.63 -5.50
N SER A 269 -12.40 -9.48 -6.14
CA SER A 269 -13.23 -8.41 -5.58
C SER A 269 -14.72 -8.80 -5.52
N GLU A 270 -15.21 -9.49 -6.55
CA GLU A 270 -16.56 -10.07 -6.56
C GLU A 270 -16.74 -11.14 -5.47
N LEU A 271 -15.75 -12.02 -5.27
CA LEU A 271 -15.82 -13.05 -4.24
C LEU A 271 -15.94 -12.42 -2.84
N ARG A 272 -15.07 -11.45 -2.52
CA ARG A 272 -15.12 -10.68 -1.26
C ARG A 272 -16.44 -9.93 -1.08
N LEU A 273 -17.01 -9.39 -2.16
CA LEU A 273 -18.34 -8.77 -2.13
C LEU A 273 -19.45 -9.80 -1.86
N ARG A 274 -19.37 -11.02 -2.42
CA ARG A 274 -20.36 -12.09 -2.16
C ARG A 274 -20.29 -12.58 -0.70
N GLU A 275 -19.09 -12.71 -0.14
CA GLU A 275 -18.84 -13.06 1.27
C GLU A 275 -19.40 -12.00 2.22
N MET A 276 -19.06 -10.71 2.01
CA MET A 276 -19.57 -9.60 2.81
C MET A 276 -21.10 -9.49 2.74
N ASN A 277 -21.69 -9.69 1.54
CA ASN A 277 -23.14 -9.71 1.38
C ASN A 277 -23.81 -10.92 2.06
N GLN A 278 -23.11 -12.04 2.28
CA GLN A 278 -23.63 -13.13 3.10
C GLN A 278 -23.62 -12.76 4.59
N GLN A 279 -22.50 -12.22 5.08
CA GLN A 279 -22.39 -11.75 6.47
C GLN A 279 -23.47 -10.71 6.82
N LEU A 280 -23.79 -9.79 5.88
CA LEU A 280 -24.89 -8.84 6.05
C LEU A 280 -26.26 -9.53 6.18
N ARG A 281 -26.56 -10.54 5.35
CA ARG A 281 -27.80 -11.33 5.47
C ARG A 281 -27.88 -12.08 6.80
N ASP A 282 -26.78 -12.66 7.25
CA ASP A 282 -26.73 -13.39 8.53
C ASP A 282 -26.95 -12.46 9.72
N LEU A 283 -26.41 -11.23 9.67
CA LEU A 283 -26.64 -10.18 10.67
C LEU A 283 -28.09 -9.65 10.62
N GLU A 284 -28.70 -9.48 9.44
CA GLU A 284 -30.12 -9.12 9.33
C GLU A 284 -31.04 -10.15 10.00
N VAL A 285 -30.73 -11.45 9.87
CA VAL A 285 -31.49 -12.51 10.55
C VAL A 285 -31.35 -12.39 12.07
N GLN A 286 -30.13 -12.22 12.58
CA GLN A 286 -29.89 -12.04 14.03
C GLN A 286 -30.58 -10.78 14.60
N ILE A 287 -30.67 -9.69 13.83
CA ILE A 287 -31.42 -8.49 14.21
C ILE A 287 -32.92 -8.82 14.32
N ARG A 288 -33.51 -9.44 13.29
CA ARG A 288 -34.94 -9.83 13.29
C ARG A 288 -35.28 -10.81 14.43
N GLU A 289 -34.37 -11.69 14.82
CA GLU A 289 -34.52 -12.58 15.97
C GLU A 289 -34.48 -11.82 17.31
N LYS A 290 -33.55 -10.87 17.46
CA LYS A 290 -33.48 -10.00 18.65
C LYS A 290 -34.70 -9.08 18.76
N ASP A 291 -35.20 -8.52 17.67
CA ASP A 291 -36.39 -7.67 17.66
C ASP A 291 -37.62 -8.46 18.15
N ARG A 292 -37.81 -9.69 17.67
CA ARG A 292 -38.85 -10.62 18.15
C ARG A 292 -38.72 -10.93 19.65
N ALA A 293 -37.50 -11.20 20.12
CA ALA A 293 -37.26 -11.45 21.54
C ALA A 293 -37.53 -10.21 22.40
N THR A 294 -37.17 -9.03 21.93
CA THR A 294 -37.41 -7.75 22.61
C THR A 294 -38.91 -7.47 22.71
N PHE A 295 -39.67 -7.68 21.63
CA PHE A 295 -41.13 -7.56 21.62
C PHE A 295 -41.80 -8.53 22.62
N ALA A 296 -41.40 -9.81 22.62
CA ALA A 296 -41.93 -10.81 23.56
C ALA A 296 -41.57 -10.54 25.05
N LEU A 297 -40.50 -9.77 25.31
CA LEU A 297 -40.17 -9.26 26.64
C LEU A 297 -40.99 -8.02 27.01
N GLN A 298 -41.26 -7.12 26.05
CA GLN A 298 -42.13 -5.95 26.26
C GLN A 298 -43.58 -6.34 26.54
N GLU A 299 -44.14 -7.30 25.80
CA GLU A 299 -45.47 -7.86 26.05
C GLU A 299 -45.58 -8.44 27.47
N ARG A 300 -44.60 -9.26 27.87
CA ARG A 300 -44.54 -9.84 29.21
C ARG A 300 -44.38 -8.78 30.31
N LEU A 301 -43.58 -7.75 30.07
CA LEU A 301 -43.43 -6.61 30.98
C LEU A 301 -44.75 -5.83 31.11
N GLY A 302 -45.55 -5.70 30.05
CA GLY A 302 -46.89 -5.10 30.11
C GLY A 302 -47.88 -5.91 30.97
N ILE A 303 -47.81 -7.25 30.90
CA ILE A 303 -48.63 -8.14 31.74
C ILE A 303 -48.23 -8.02 33.22
N THR A 304 -46.92 -8.09 33.54
CA THR A 304 -46.42 -7.86 34.90
C THR A 304 -46.75 -6.44 35.37
N VAL A 305 -46.67 -5.47 34.45
CA VAL A 305 -47.24 -4.11 34.46
C VAL A 305 -48.55 -4.05 35.25
N GLN A 306 -49.56 -4.63 34.62
CA GLN A 306 -50.95 -4.69 35.09
C GLN A 306 -51.10 -5.48 36.39
N GLN A 307 -50.43 -6.64 36.52
CA GLN A 307 -50.51 -7.48 37.73
C GLN A 307 -50.01 -6.76 38.99
N VAL A 308 -48.97 -5.92 38.88
CA VAL A 308 -48.50 -5.10 40.00
C VAL A 308 -49.58 -4.07 40.39
N GLY A 309 -50.17 -3.36 39.43
CA GLY A 309 -51.25 -2.41 39.71
C GLY A 309 -52.50 -3.04 40.34
N GLU A 310 -52.88 -4.25 39.90
CA GLU A 310 -53.97 -5.03 40.49
C GLU A 310 -53.68 -5.46 41.95
N LEU A 311 -52.42 -5.78 42.27
CA LEU A 311 -51.98 -6.11 43.63
C LEU A 311 -51.88 -4.87 44.52
N GLU A 312 -51.43 -3.73 43.99
CA GLU A 312 -51.42 -2.44 44.70
C GLU A 312 -52.84 -1.99 45.06
N GLU A 313 -53.81 -2.15 44.15
CA GLU A 313 -55.20 -1.81 44.46
C GLU A 313 -55.77 -2.74 45.55
N GLN A 314 -55.48 -4.05 45.48
CA GLN A 314 -55.87 -5.01 46.53
C GLN A 314 -55.24 -4.68 47.90
N LEU A 315 -53.97 -4.28 47.92
CA LEU A 315 -53.28 -3.87 49.15
C LEU A 315 -53.96 -2.64 49.78
N THR A 316 -54.22 -1.59 48.99
CA THR A 316 -54.88 -0.38 49.52
C THR A 316 -56.32 -0.63 49.97
N ARG A 317 -57.03 -1.61 49.40
CA ARG A 317 -58.33 -2.08 49.91
C ARG A 317 -58.16 -2.78 51.27
N LYS A 318 -57.16 -3.67 51.42
CA LYS A 318 -56.90 -4.39 52.68
C LYS A 318 -56.43 -3.48 53.81
N ASP A 319 -55.65 -2.43 53.52
CA ASP A 319 -55.30 -1.42 54.51
C ASP A 319 -56.52 -0.63 55.00
N ARG A 320 -57.53 -0.37 54.15
CA ARG A 320 -58.80 0.25 54.60
C ARG A 320 -59.58 -0.66 55.53
N GLU A 321 -59.78 -1.93 55.15
CA GLU A 321 -60.42 -2.94 56.01
C GLU A 321 -59.73 -3.04 57.39
N LYS A 322 -58.39 -3.08 57.41
CA LYS A 322 -57.59 -3.10 58.63
C LYS A 322 -57.85 -1.87 59.51
N ASN A 323 -57.81 -0.67 58.93
CA ASN A 323 -58.05 0.59 59.66
C ASN A 323 -59.48 0.66 60.25
N GLU A 324 -60.48 0.09 59.58
CA GLU A 324 -61.86 0.00 60.07
C GLU A 324 -62.01 -1.00 61.22
N LEU A 325 -61.34 -2.16 61.13
CA LEU A 325 -61.28 -3.17 62.19
C LEU A 325 -60.56 -2.65 63.44
N GLU A 326 -59.45 -1.92 63.30
CA GLU A 326 -58.71 -1.33 64.42
C GLU A 326 -59.55 -0.29 65.19
N ARG A 327 -60.30 0.56 64.48
CA ARG A 327 -61.27 1.50 65.09
C ARG A 327 -62.37 0.75 65.85
N SER A 328 -62.95 -0.27 65.23
CA SER A 328 -64.03 -1.08 65.81
C SER A 328 -63.58 -1.81 67.08
N LEU A 329 -62.36 -2.38 67.06
CA LEU A 329 -61.75 -3.05 68.20
C LEU A 329 -61.52 -2.08 69.37
N SER A 330 -61.01 -0.87 69.09
CA SER A 330 -60.81 0.18 70.10
C SER A 330 -62.12 0.56 70.80
N THR A 331 -63.20 0.76 70.03
CA THR A 331 -64.53 1.05 70.59
C THR A 331 -65.06 -0.09 71.47
N ALA A 332 -64.94 -1.35 71.03
CA ALA A 332 -65.36 -2.51 71.81
C ALA A 332 -64.57 -2.66 73.13
N GLN A 333 -63.27 -2.39 73.12
CA GLN A 333 -62.42 -2.43 74.31
C GLN A 333 -62.80 -1.38 75.35
N GLN A 334 -63.25 -0.19 74.93
CA GLN A 334 -63.70 0.85 75.86
C GLN A 334 -65.00 0.44 76.57
N ILE A 335 -66.01 -0.02 75.82
CA ILE A 335 -67.31 -0.46 76.36
C ILE A 335 -67.14 -1.56 77.42
N LEU A 336 -66.18 -2.47 77.23
CA LEU A 336 -65.87 -3.53 78.19
C LEU A 336 -65.29 -3.02 79.52
N ARG A 337 -64.52 -1.92 79.51
CA ARG A 337 -63.95 -1.33 80.74
C ARG A 337 -65.05 -0.67 81.58
N ASP A 338 -65.89 0.12 80.94
CA ASP A 338 -66.91 0.92 81.63
C ASP A 338 -67.96 0.03 82.34
N ASN A 339 -68.30 -1.12 81.74
CA ASN A 339 -69.18 -2.12 82.36
C ASN A 339 -68.60 -2.83 83.59
N GLN A 340 -67.27 -2.91 83.73
CA GLN A 340 -66.63 -3.58 84.87
C GLN A 340 -66.61 -2.72 86.15
N ALA A 341 -66.80 -1.40 86.03
CA ALA A 341 -66.72 -0.47 87.15
C ALA A 341 -68.00 -0.37 88.03
N GLN A 342 -69.12 -1.01 87.63
CA GLN A 342 -70.45 -0.73 88.20
C GLN A 342 -71.11 -1.90 88.96
N ARG A 343 -70.39 -2.99 89.26
CA ARG A 343 -70.96 -4.13 90.02
C ARG A 343 -70.48 -4.16 91.48
N SER A 344 -71.43 -4.29 92.40
CA SER A 344 -71.19 -4.67 93.81
C SER A 344 -70.65 -6.11 93.91
N PRO A 345 -69.76 -6.45 94.87
CA PRO A 345 -69.26 -7.82 95.01
C PRO A 345 -70.33 -8.84 95.40
N ASP A 346 -70.29 -10.03 94.79
CA ASP A 346 -71.29 -11.10 94.97
C ASP A 346 -71.39 -11.67 96.41
N TRP A 347 -70.45 -11.33 97.31
CA TRP A 347 -70.45 -11.77 98.71
C TRP A 347 -71.22 -10.86 99.66
N VAL A 348 -71.65 -9.67 99.20
CA VAL A 348 -72.33 -8.68 100.04
C VAL A 348 -73.78 -9.08 100.28
N ILE A 349 -74.11 -9.47 101.51
CA ILE A 349 -75.46 -9.82 101.94
C ILE A 349 -76.16 -8.58 102.55
N PRO A 350 -77.34 -8.18 102.07
CA PRO A 350 -78.13 -7.12 102.71
C PRO A 350 -78.59 -7.54 104.12
N ARG A 351 -78.32 -6.71 105.13
CA ARG A 351 -78.56 -7.05 106.56
C ARG A 351 -79.98 -7.54 106.88
N HIS A 352 -80.99 -7.01 106.19
CA HIS A 352 -82.39 -7.41 106.39
C HIS A 352 -82.69 -8.89 106.04
N GLN A 353 -81.79 -9.59 105.35
CA GLN A 353 -81.93 -11.01 105.02
C GLN A 353 -81.40 -11.95 106.13
N ILE A 354 -80.75 -11.39 107.16
CA ILE A 354 -80.08 -12.14 108.22
C ILE A 354 -80.91 -12.06 109.51
N GLN A 355 -81.43 -13.21 109.96
CA GLN A 355 -82.21 -13.32 111.18
C GLN A 355 -81.32 -13.87 112.31
N LEU A 356 -81.04 -13.07 113.34
CA LEU A 356 -80.27 -13.52 114.51
C LEU A 356 -81.18 -14.24 115.51
N THR A 357 -80.64 -15.23 116.23
CA THR A 357 -81.33 -15.88 117.36
C THR A 357 -80.60 -15.61 118.67
N THR A 358 -81.25 -15.88 119.80
CA THR A 358 -80.68 -15.72 121.15
C THR A 358 -79.67 -16.80 121.54
N LYS A 359 -79.44 -17.83 120.71
CA LYS A 359 -78.49 -18.90 120.99
C LYS A 359 -77.06 -18.45 120.64
N SER A 360 -76.29 -18.10 121.66
CA SER A 360 -74.84 -17.96 121.55
C SER A 360 -74.20 -19.31 121.19
N LEU A 361 -73.26 -19.31 120.24
CA LEU A 361 -72.43 -20.45 119.84
C LEU A 361 -71.00 -20.33 120.39
N GLY A 362 -70.56 -19.11 120.70
CA GLY A 362 -69.26 -18.86 121.33
C GLY A 362 -68.93 -17.38 121.46
N ARG A 363 -68.03 -17.05 122.39
CA ARG A 363 -67.49 -15.69 122.60
C ARG A 363 -65.97 -15.74 122.56
N GLY A 364 -65.34 -14.76 121.93
CA GLY A 364 -63.89 -14.63 121.89
C GLY A 364 -63.45 -13.17 121.75
N ALA A 365 -62.13 -12.95 121.70
CA ALA A 365 -61.54 -11.60 121.63
C ALA A 365 -61.98 -10.76 120.41
N TRP A 366 -62.54 -11.40 119.38
CA TRP A 366 -62.99 -10.79 118.13
C TRP A 366 -64.53 -10.66 118.03
N GLY A 367 -65.24 -10.82 119.14
CA GLY A 367 -66.70 -10.69 119.23
C GLY A 367 -67.44 -11.98 119.58
N GLU A 368 -68.77 -11.92 119.45
CA GLU A 368 -69.69 -13.03 119.72
C GLU A 368 -70.12 -13.71 118.41
N VAL A 369 -70.24 -15.04 118.46
CA VAL A 369 -70.85 -15.87 117.42
C VAL A 369 -72.21 -16.34 117.92
N VAL A 370 -73.28 -15.97 117.21
CA VAL A 370 -74.64 -16.43 117.49
C VAL A 370 -75.14 -17.35 116.39
N GLN A 371 -76.10 -18.22 116.69
CA GLN A 371 -76.83 -18.94 115.66
C GLN A 371 -77.82 -17.98 115.00
N GLY A 372 -77.91 -18.02 113.67
CA GLY A 372 -78.86 -17.24 112.87
C GLY A 372 -79.53 -18.09 111.79
N ARG A 373 -80.34 -17.41 110.98
CA ARG A 373 -81.00 -17.95 109.78
C ARG A 373 -80.81 -17.01 108.60
N PHE A 374 -80.41 -17.55 107.46
CA PHE A 374 -80.24 -16.85 106.18
C PHE A 374 -80.76 -17.76 105.06
N CYS A 375 -81.59 -17.24 104.16
CA CYS A 375 -82.26 -18.00 103.09
C CYS A 375 -82.94 -19.32 103.55
N GLY A 376 -83.42 -19.35 104.80
CA GLY A 376 -84.03 -20.53 105.42
C GLY A 376 -83.04 -21.54 106.04
N CYS A 377 -81.76 -21.48 105.68
CA CYS A 377 -80.70 -22.28 106.30
C CYS A 377 -80.30 -21.75 107.67
N VAL A 378 -79.83 -22.63 108.55
CA VAL A 378 -79.22 -22.25 109.84
C VAL A 378 -77.75 -21.90 109.59
N VAL A 379 -77.29 -20.76 110.12
CA VAL A 379 -75.95 -20.22 109.91
C VAL A 379 -75.31 -19.80 111.24
N ALA A 380 -73.98 -19.78 111.31
CA ALA A 380 -73.27 -19.10 112.37
C ALA A 380 -73.04 -17.65 111.91
N VAL A 381 -73.38 -16.69 112.77
CA VAL A 381 -73.18 -15.26 112.51
C VAL A 381 -72.23 -14.71 113.56
N LYS A 382 -71.03 -14.33 113.12
CA LYS A 382 -70.04 -13.64 113.96
C LYS A 382 -70.23 -12.14 113.82
N THR A 383 -70.52 -11.47 114.94
CA THR A 383 -70.59 -10.01 115.01
C THR A 383 -69.21 -9.47 115.39
N ILE A 384 -68.61 -8.67 114.52
CA ILE A 384 -67.31 -8.03 114.78
C ILE A 384 -67.55 -6.71 115.53
N HIS A 385 -66.84 -6.49 116.66
CA HIS A 385 -67.01 -5.28 117.48
C HIS A 385 -66.50 -4.00 116.80
N ASP A 386 -67.18 -2.89 117.04
CA ASP A 386 -66.96 -1.58 116.38
C ASP A 386 -65.57 -0.95 116.60
N LEU A 387 -64.82 -1.40 117.61
CA LEU A 387 -63.47 -0.92 117.93
C LEU A 387 -62.41 -1.14 116.83
N ILE A 388 -62.81 -1.73 115.69
CA ILE A 388 -61.97 -1.99 114.53
C ILE A 388 -62.36 -1.09 113.32
N LEU A 389 -63.44 -0.30 113.38
CA LEU A 389 -64.00 0.42 112.22
C LEU A 389 -63.24 1.72 111.83
N SER A 390 -62.04 1.56 111.26
CA SER A 390 -61.38 2.61 110.47
C SER A 390 -61.57 2.39 108.96
N PRO A 391 -61.46 3.43 108.10
CA PRO A 391 -61.51 3.26 106.64
C PRO A 391 -60.42 2.35 106.07
N HIS A 392 -59.28 2.22 106.76
CA HIS A 392 -58.24 1.25 106.42
C HIS A 392 -58.71 -0.19 106.71
N ASN A 393 -59.32 -0.40 107.87
CA ASN A 393 -59.76 -1.72 108.31
C ASN A 393 -60.98 -2.21 107.52
N ARG A 394 -61.88 -1.33 107.06
CA ARG A 394 -62.96 -1.72 106.13
C ARG A 394 -62.41 -2.31 104.83
N ARG A 395 -61.33 -1.74 104.28
CA ARG A 395 -60.63 -2.31 103.11
C ARG A 395 -59.92 -3.64 103.40
N LEU A 396 -59.39 -3.83 104.61
CA LEU A 396 -58.84 -5.13 105.03
C LEU A 396 -59.93 -6.19 105.11
N PHE A 397 -61.08 -5.84 105.72
CA PHE A 397 -62.27 -6.68 105.79
C PHE A 397 -62.81 -7.03 104.39
N GLU A 398 -63.05 -6.05 103.52
CA GLU A 398 -63.50 -6.26 102.13
C GLU A 398 -62.58 -7.20 101.35
N ARG A 399 -61.26 -7.04 101.51
CA ARG A 399 -60.26 -7.93 100.89
C ARG A 399 -60.32 -9.35 101.46
N GLU A 400 -60.54 -9.49 102.76
CA GLU A 400 -60.68 -10.80 103.40
C GLU A 400 -61.99 -11.50 103.02
N MET A 401 -63.10 -10.76 102.88
CA MET A 401 -64.37 -11.28 102.38
C MET A 401 -64.26 -11.72 100.91
N ASP A 402 -63.58 -10.93 100.08
CA ASP A 402 -63.33 -11.27 98.68
C ASP A 402 -62.48 -12.56 98.56
N ILE A 403 -61.42 -12.69 99.35
CA ILE A 403 -60.60 -13.91 99.42
C ILE A 403 -61.43 -15.11 99.92
N ALA A 404 -62.25 -14.93 100.97
CA ALA A 404 -63.10 -15.97 101.51
C ALA A 404 -64.18 -16.44 100.51
N SER A 405 -64.79 -15.53 99.76
CA SER A 405 -65.82 -15.85 98.74
C SER A 405 -65.30 -16.78 97.63
N ARG A 406 -63.98 -16.74 97.37
CA ARG A 406 -63.24 -17.52 96.37
C ARG A 406 -62.68 -18.84 96.96
N CYS A 407 -63.02 -19.17 98.21
CA CYS A 407 -62.62 -20.38 98.91
C CYS A 407 -63.82 -21.31 99.18
N ARG A 408 -63.81 -22.50 98.55
CA ARG A 408 -64.79 -23.57 98.74
C ARG A 408 -64.03 -24.89 98.74
N HIS A 409 -63.99 -25.57 99.89
CA HIS A 409 -63.26 -26.82 100.08
C HIS A 409 -63.85 -27.58 101.28
N PRO A 410 -64.03 -28.91 101.26
CA PRO A 410 -64.72 -29.64 102.34
C PRO A 410 -64.06 -29.62 103.73
N CYS A 411 -62.80 -29.21 103.81
CA CYS A 411 -62.04 -29.01 105.06
C CYS A 411 -61.59 -27.54 105.19
N LEU A 412 -62.50 -26.60 104.90
CA LEU A 412 -62.39 -25.18 105.20
C LEU A 412 -63.80 -24.69 105.54
N LEU A 413 -63.93 -23.95 106.64
CA LEU A 413 -65.20 -23.37 107.09
C LEU A 413 -65.86 -22.57 105.97
N GLN A 414 -67.03 -23.01 105.51
CA GLN A 414 -67.70 -22.44 104.36
C GLN A 414 -68.26 -21.06 104.69
N PHE A 415 -67.57 -20.02 104.21
CA PHE A 415 -68.06 -18.65 104.17
C PHE A 415 -69.27 -18.53 103.24
N ILE A 416 -70.32 -17.85 103.71
CA ILE A 416 -71.59 -17.69 102.99
C ILE A 416 -71.70 -16.26 102.42
N GLY A 417 -71.21 -15.27 103.16
CA GLY A 417 -71.22 -13.86 102.79
C GLY A 417 -71.12 -12.95 104.01
N ALA A 418 -71.15 -11.64 103.81
CA ALA A 418 -71.06 -10.66 104.88
C ALA A 418 -71.82 -9.37 104.58
N THR A 419 -72.20 -8.63 105.62
CA THR A 419 -72.73 -7.26 105.48
C THR A 419 -71.59 -6.28 105.24
N ASN A 420 -71.77 -5.32 104.32
CA ASN A 420 -70.87 -4.16 104.16
C ASN A 420 -71.65 -2.82 104.22
N ASP A 421 -72.67 -2.76 105.07
CA ASP A 421 -73.36 -1.51 105.46
C ASP A 421 -72.61 -0.79 106.59
N ASP A 422 -73.08 0.40 106.97
CA ASP A 422 -72.43 1.27 107.97
C ASP A 422 -72.79 0.89 109.42
N HIS A 423 -72.81 -0.41 109.69
CA HIS A 423 -73.20 -1.04 110.95
C HIS A 423 -72.20 -2.15 111.33
N THR A 424 -72.26 -2.66 112.57
CA THR A 424 -71.43 -3.78 113.07
C THR A 424 -71.35 -4.93 112.07
N PRO A 425 -70.18 -5.24 111.47
CA PRO A 425 -70.09 -6.23 110.40
C PRO A 425 -70.49 -7.63 110.87
N LEU A 426 -71.43 -8.24 110.15
CA LEU A 426 -71.87 -9.62 110.32
C LEU A 426 -71.15 -10.51 109.31
N PHE A 427 -70.46 -11.53 109.80
CA PHE A 427 -69.76 -12.54 109.01
C PHE A 427 -70.50 -13.88 109.12
N LEU A 428 -70.95 -14.44 107.98
CA LEU A 428 -71.77 -15.64 107.95
C LEU A 428 -70.99 -16.88 107.48
N THR A 429 -71.12 -17.97 108.24
CA THR A 429 -70.60 -19.30 107.89
C THR A 429 -71.63 -20.39 108.17
N GLU A 430 -71.31 -21.62 107.78
CA GLU A 430 -71.97 -22.81 108.36
C GLU A 430 -71.80 -22.89 109.89
N VAL A 431 -72.63 -23.71 110.54
CA VAL A 431 -72.59 -23.97 111.99
C VAL A 431 -71.76 -25.22 112.27
N MET A 432 -70.78 -25.09 113.16
CA MET A 432 -69.97 -26.19 113.68
C MET A 432 -70.40 -26.53 115.11
N GLU A 433 -70.17 -27.76 115.57
CA GLU A 433 -70.58 -28.21 116.91
C GLU A 433 -69.66 -27.70 118.02
N THR A 434 -68.35 -27.70 117.78
CA THR A 434 -67.34 -27.31 118.79
C THR A 434 -66.03 -26.86 118.12
N SER A 435 -65.02 -26.50 118.91
CA SER A 435 -63.64 -26.33 118.44
C SER A 435 -62.75 -27.48 118.90
N LEU A 436 -61.68 -27.75 118.17
CA LEU A 436 -60.66 -28.72 118.57
C LEU A 436 -60.08 -28.40 119.97
N ARG A 437 -59.94 -27.11 120.32
CA ARG A 437 -59.52 -26.68 121.65
C ARG A 437 -60.50 -27.10 122.74
N ALA A 438 -61.80 -26.85 122.56
CA ALA A 438 -62.81 -27.24 123.54
C ALA A 438 -62.88 -28.77 123.69
N LEU A 439 -62.88 -29.50 122.59
CA LEU A 439 -62.89 -30.97 122.61
C LEU A 439 -61.65 -31.57 123.32
N LEU A 440 -60.48 -30.94 123.17
CA LEU A 440 -59.24 -31.30 123.88
C LEU A 440 -59.23 -30.90 125.36
N GLN A 441 -60.09 -29.97 125.79
CA GLN A 441 -60.29 -29.63 127.20
C GLN A 441 -61.29 -30.57 127.87
N GLU A 442 -62.27 -31.10 127.11
CA GLU A 442 -63.22 -32.11 127.58
C GLU A 442 -62.57 -33.50 127.74
N ARG A 443 -61.70 -33.91 126.82
CA ARG A 443 -61.07 -35.24 126.82
C ARG A 443 -59.83 -35.34 125.93
N PHE A 444 -59.08 -36.42 126.10
CA PHE A 444 -58.11 -36.88 125.11
C PHE A 444 -58.81 -37.41 123.85
N LEU A 445 -58.16 -37.23 122.70
CA LEU A 445 -58.56 -37.81 121.42
C LEU A 445 -57.91 -39.18 121.23
N SER A 446 -58.63 -40.10 120.58
CA SER A 446 -58.07 -41.36 120.10
C SER A 446 -57.10 -41.12 118.94
N GLN A 447 -56.18 -42.06 118.71
CA GLN A 447 -55.20 -41.98 117.61
C GLN A 447 -55.89 -41.80 116.23
N THR A 448 -57.05 -42.43 116.03
CA THR A 448 -57.85 -42.29 114.81
C THR A 448 -58.38 -40.86 114.63
N GLU A 449 -58.93 -40.25 115.69
CA GLU A 449 -59.41 -38.86 115.65
C GLU A 449 -58.28 -37.86 115.37
N ILE A 450 -57.12 -38.06 116.01
CA ILE A 450 -55.91 -37.24 115.77
C ILE A 450 -55.52 -37.31 114.30
N THR A 451 -55.44 -38.52 113.72
CA THR A 451 -55.06 -38.71 112.32
C THR A 451 -56.09 -38.15 111.33
N VAL A 452 -57.40 -38.30 111.59
CA VAL A 452 -58.46 -37.74 110.73
C VAL A 452 -58.45 -36.21 110.74
N ILE A 453 -58.46 -35.60 111.93
CA ILE A 453 -58.49 -34.13 112.08
C ILE A 453 -57.20 -33.50 111.50
N ALA A 454 -56.03 -34.10 111.73
CA ALA A 454 -54.79 -33.60 111.16
C ALA A 454 -54.76 -33.70 109.62
N LEU A 455 -55.30 -34.78 109.04
CA LEU A 455 -55.40 -34.96 107.59
C LEU A 455 -56.34 -33.93 106.94
N ASP A 456 -57.47 -33.65 107.58
CA ASP A 456 -58.43 -32.67 107.07
C ASP A 456 -57.89 -31.23 107.12
N VAL A 457 -57.26 -30.84 108.24
CA VAL A 457 -56.53 -29.55 108.35
C VAL A 457 -55.42 -29.45 107.30
N ALA A 458 -54.67 -30.52 107.05
CA ALA A 458 -53.64 -30.56 106.01
C ALA A 458 -54.22 -30.41 104.59
N ARG A 459 -55.38 -31.00 104.30
CA ARG A 459 -56.10 -30.83 103.01
C ARG A 459 -56.55 -29.38 102.82
N GLY A 460 -57.15 -28.77 103.84
CA GLY A 460 -57.58 -27.36 103.84
C GLY A 460 -56.42 -26.40 103.56
N LEU A 461 -55.31 -26.58 104.27
CA LEU A 461 -54.07 -25.80 104.05
C LEU A 461 -53.48 -26.01 102.65
N ASN A 462 -53.42 -27.25 102.16
CA ASN A 462 -52.93 -27.51 100.80
C ASN A 462 -53.78 -26.80 99.74
N TYR A 463 -55.11 -26.81 99.87
CA TYR A 463 -56.00 -26.08 98.96
C TYR A 463 -55.72 -24.57 98.97
N LEU A 464 -55.48 -23.96 100.13
CA LEU A 464 -55.12 -22.53 100.23
C LEU A 464 -53.76 -22.23 99.58
N HIS A 465 -52.76 -23.08 99.80
CA HIS A 465 -51.42 -22.92 99.23
C HIS A 465 -51.37 -23.14 97.71
N GLN A 466 -52.28 -23.95 97.15
CA GLN A 466 -52.35 -24.19 95.69
C GLN A 466 -53.09 -23.08 94.92
N LYS A 467 -53.65 -22.06 95.58
CA LYS A 467 -54.33 -20.94 94.91
C LYS A 467 -53.37 -20.14 94.01
N ARG A 468 -53.91 -19.72 92.87
CA ARG A 468 -53.23 -18.90 91.84
C ARG A 468 -54.05 -17.63 91.55
N PRO A 469 -53.41 -16.50 91.17
CA PRO A 469 -51.96 -16.33 90.96
C PRO A 469 -51.13 -16.39 92.25
N ILE A 470 -51.70 -15.99 93.39
CA ILE A 470 -51.00 -15.87 94.68
C ILE A 470 -51.53 -16.93 95.67
N PRO A 471 -50.66 -17.77 96.29
CA PRO A 471 -51.02 -18.65 97.39
C PRO A 471 -51.60 -17.93 98.61
N ILE A 472 -52.62 -18.50 99.24
CA ILE A 472 -53.23 -17.94 100.46
C ILE A 472 -52.54 -18.54 101.68
N LEU A 473 -52.04 -17.70 102.59
CA LEU A 473 -51.46 -18.12 103.87
C LEU A 473 -52.42 -17.76 105.01
N HIS A 474 -52.90 -18.74 105.78
CA HIS A 474 -53.87 -18.52 106.86
C HIS A 474 -53.28 -17.75 108.07
N ARG A 475 -51.97 -17.88 108.33
CA ARG A 475 -51.18 -17.16 109.37
C ARG A 475 -51.56 -17.38 110.84
N ASP A 476 -52.80 -17.77 111.17
CA ASP A 476 -53.27 -18.10 112.52
C ASP A 476 -53.90 -19.51 112.55
N ILE A 477 -53.06 -20.54 112.42
CA ILE A 477 -53.46 -21.94 112.59
C ILE A 477 -53.26 -22.33 114.04
N SER A 478 -54.37 -22.56 114.76
CA SER A 478 -54.36 -22.99 116.15
C SER A 478 -55.56 -23.89 116.45
N SER A 479 -55.51 -24.61 117.58
CA SER A 479 -56.63 -25.46 118.04
C SER A 479 -57.95 -24.70 118.28
N ALA A 480 -57.92 -23.37 118.43
CA ALA A 480 -59.14 -22.56 118.54
C ALA A 480 -59.82 -22.32 117.18
N ASN A 481 -59.04 -22.28 116.09
CA ASN A 481 -59.52 -21.96 114.74
C ASN A 481 -59.85 -23.21 113.91
N VAL A 482 -59.48 -24.41 114.40
CA VAL A 482 -59.99 -25.68 113.87
C VAL A 482 -61.34 -25.96 114.53
N LEU A 483 -62.42 -25.81 113.77
CA LEU A 483 -63.78 -26.11 114.19
C LEU A 483 -64.17 -27.53 113.77
N LEU A 484 -65.07 -28.17 114.52
CA LEU A 484 -65.39 -29.59 114.36
C LEU A 484 -66.90 -29.86 114.25
N TRP A 485 -67.24 -30.88 113.46
CA TRP A 485 -68.59 -31.43 113.33
C TRP A 485 -68.55 -32.97 113.28
N ARG A 486 -69.67 -33.63 113.60
CA ARG A 486 -69.77 -35.10 113.62
C ARG A 486 -70.28 -35.67 112.30
N GLN A 487 -69.42 -36.44 111.63
CA GLN A 487 -69.85 -37.35 110.59
C GLN A 487 -70.17 -38.72 111.22
N GLY A 488 -71.41 -38.85 111.73
CA GLY A 488 -71.84 -40.02 112.49
C GLY A 488 -71.14 -40.07 113.86
N THR A 489 -70.26 -41.05 114.06
CA THR A 489 -69.48 -41.20 115.30
C THR A 489 -68.10 -40.53 115.25
N GLN A 490 -67.65 -40.05 114.09
CA GLN A 490 -66.32 -39.46 113.90
C GLN A 490 -66.37 -37.93 113.82
N TRP A 491 -65.35 -37.27 114.37
CA TRP A 491 -65.14 -35.83 114.20
C TRP A 491 -64.41 -35.53 112.89
N ARG A 492 -64.87 -34.49 112.18
CA ARG A 492 -64.27 -33.94 110.95
C ARG A 492 -63.95 -32.46 111.13
N ALA A 493 -63.01 -31.95 110.34
CA ALA A 493 -62.50 -30.58 110.34
C ALA A 493 -62.45 -29.97 108.93
#